data_AF-A0A7V3SV54-F1
#
_entry.id   AF-A0A7V3SV54-F1
#
_cell.length_a   1.000
_cell.length_b   1.000
_cell.length_c   1.000
_cell.angle_alpha   90.00
_cell.angle_beta   90.00
_cell.angle_gamma   90.00
#
_symmetry.space_group_name_H-M   'P 1'
#
loop_
_entity.id
_entity.type
_entity.pdbx_description
1 polymer ?
#
loop_
_entity_poly.entity_id
_entity_poly.type
_entity_poly.pdbx_seq_one_letter_code
_entity_poly.pdbx_strand_id
1 'polypeptide(L)'
;IRELHKVQFKKFRQPQSKRNVNDLEDAIGFHFIRQPDVETKIVKNNGSVEIHIKKFLSNYLEEETGNELNNFESIAMVLIDKDYDGKAFVMDEFYFAEDLIEKKKEETEEDIRKDLKYKKEIIIPLSVEECGEKIMVVYIDIYGNEFKEVFTLRK
;
A
#
# COMPACT_ATOMS: atom_id res chain seq x y z
N ILE A 1 -18.81 -13.62 19.81
CA ILE A 1 -17.85 -12.71 20.48
C ILE A 1 -18.33 -11.24 20.45
N ARG A 2 -19.04 -10.78 19.41
CA ARG A 2 -19.62 -9.42 19.32
C ARG A 2 -20.68 -9.09 20.40
N GLU A 3 -21.24 -10.10 21.07
CA GLU A 3 -22.24 -9.97 22.15
C GLU A 3 -21.68 -9.69 23.56
N LEU A 4 -20.37 -9.76 23.77
CA LEU A 4 -19.77 -9.68 25.12
C LEU A 4 -19.16 -8.31 25.46
N HIS A 5 -19.02 -7.40 24.49
CA HIS A 5 -18.33 -6.13 24.67
C HIS A 5 -19.30 -4.95 24.54
N LYS A 6 -19.31 -4.06 25.53
CA LYS A 6 -20.13 -2.83 25.56
C LYS A 6 -19.64 -1.73 24.60
N VAL A 7 -18.52 -1.95 23.91
CA VAL A 7 -17.88 -0.98 23.01
C VAL A 7 -17.83 -1.60 21.63
N GLN A 8 -18.24 -0.86 20.60
CA GLN A 8 -18.11 -1.30 19.21
C GLN A 8 -16.63 -1.45 18.86
N PHE A 9 -16.28 -2.58 18.25
CA PHE A 9 -14.95 -2.78 17.68
C PHE A 9 -14.72 -1.69 16.63
N LYS A 10 -13.65 -0.90 16.79
CA LYS A 10 -13.20 0.10 15.81
C LYS A 10 -11.88 -0.38 15.23
N LYS A 11 -11.81 -0.53 13.90
CA LYS A 11 -10.58 -0.96 13.24
C LYS A 11 -9.61 0.20 13.13
N PHE A 12 -8.34 -0.10 13.35
CA PHE A 12 -7.23 0.79 13.09
C PHE A 12 -7.23 1.20 11.61
N ARG A 13 -7.02 2.48 11.31
CA ARG A 13 -6.82 2.95 9.94
C ARG A 13 -5.41 3.51 9.74
N GLN A 14 -4.71 2.99 8.74
CA GLN A 14 -3.44 3.52 8.28
C GLN A 14 -3.69 4.78 7.44
N PRO A 15 -2.90 5.85 7.64
CA PRO A 15 -3.05 7.09 6.90
C PRO A 15 -2.70 6.88 5.42
N GLN A 16 -3.46 7.53 4.54
CA GLN A 16 -3.19 7.53 3.09
C GLN A 16 -2.38 8.75 2.65
N SER A 17 -2.05 9.65 3.59
CA SER A 17 -1.25 10.86 3.37
C SER A 17 -0.34 11.14 4.57
N LYS A 18 0.77 11.85 4.32
CA LYS A 18 1.72 12.26 5.38
C LYS A 18 1.08 13.25 6.36
N ARG A 19 0.09 14.03 5.93
CA ARG A 19 -0.57 15.04 6.76
C ARG A 19 -1.44 14.42 7.84
N ASN A 20 -2.00 13.23 7.58
CA ASN A 20 -2.94 12.53 8.46
C ASN A 20 -2.24 11.52 9.39
N VAL A 21 -0.91 11.53 9.47
CA VAL A 21 -0.16 10.59 10.34
C VAL A 21 -0.50 10.76 11.82
N ASN A 22 -1.00 11.93 12.24
CA ASN A 22 -1.42 12.17 13.62
C ASN A 22 -2.88 11.79 13.89
N ASP A 23 -3.68 11.53 12.86
CA ASP A 23 -5.10 11.14 12.96
C ASP A 23 -5.27 9.62 13.12
N LEU A 24 -4.31 8.97 13.80
CA LEU A 24 -4.37 7.53 14.07
C LEU A 24 -5.56 7.23 14.98
N GLU A 25 -6.53 6.50 14.45
CA GLU A 25 -7.69 6.05 15.22
C GLU A 25 -7.33 4.85 16.11
N ASP A 26 -7.66 4.92 17.40
CA ASP A 26 -7.44 3.83 18.34
C ASP A 26 -8.17 2.55 17.92
N ALA A 27 -7.42 1.44 17.84
CA ALA A 27 -7.97 0.11 17.59
C ALA A 27 -8.57 -0.47 18.88
N ILE A 28 -9.83 -0.89 18.84
CA ILE A 28 -10.45 -1.62 19.95
C ILE A 28 -10.73 -3.05 19.49
N GLY A 29 -9.84 -3.99 19.84
CA GLY A 29 -10.00 -5.42 19.61
C GLY A 29 -8.82 -6.12 18.94
N PHE A 30 -8.98 -7.41 18.63
CA PHE A 30 -8.02 -8.20 17.85
C PHE A 30 -8.59 -8.49 16.46
N HIS A 31 -7.75 -8.38 15.44
CA HIS A 31 -8.13 -8.63 14.07
C HIS A 31 -7.08 -9.53 13.40
N PHE A 32 -7.54 -10.48 12.59
CA PHE A 32 -6.63 -11.37 11.88
C PHE A 32 -6.04 -10.64 10.67
N ILE A 33 -4.73 -10.77 10.45
CA ILE A 33 -4.09 -10.20 9.25
C ILE A 33 -4.59 -10.95 8.03
N ARG A 34 -5.12 -10.23 7.04
CA ARG A 34 -5.49 -10.77 5.73
C ARG A 34 -4.69 -10.02 4.67
N GLN A 35 -3.71 -10.72 4.09
CA GLN A 35 -2.86 -10.12 3.06
C GLN A 35 -3.72 -9.63 1.88
N PRO A 36 -3.47 -8.42 1.35
CA PRO A 36 -4.11 -7.98 0.12
C PRO A 36 -3.68 -8.85 -1.07
N ASP A 37 -4.53 -8.95 -2.08
CA ASP A 37 -4.22 -9.56 -3.37
C ASP A 37 -3.55 -8.53 -4.28
N VAL A 38 -2.31 -8.78 -4.66
CA VAL A 38 -1.44 -7.84 -5.37
C VAL A 38 -0.87 -8.47 -6.62
N GLU A 39 -0.91 -7.74 -7.74
CA GLU A 39 -0.24 -8.13 -8.99
C GLU A 39 0.73 -7.03 -9.39
N THR A 40 2.02 -7.34 -9.33
CA THR A 40 3.09 -6.40 -9.67
C THR A 40 4.01 -6.98 -10.74
N LYS A 41 4.56 -6.10 -11.58
CA LYS A 41 5.62 -6.43 -12.52
C LYS A 41 6.75 -5.41 -12.42
N ILE A 42 7.99 -5.87 -12.39
CA ILE A 42 9.15 -5.01 -12.61
C ILE A 42 9.52 -4.98 -14.10
N VAL A 43 9.71 -3.78 -14.63
CA VAL A 43 10.20 -3.53 -15.99
C VAL A 43 11.55 -2.84 -15.88
N LYS A 44 12.57 -3.37 -16.54
CA LYS A 44 13.90 -2.77 -16.63
C LYS A 44 14.10 -2.25 -18.04
N ASN A 45 14.36 -0.95 -18.15
CA ASN A 45 14.67 -0.27 -19.40
C ASN A 45 16.12 0.24 -19.35
N ASN A 46 16.65 0.79 -20.45
CA ASN A 46 18.01 1.34 -20.48
C ASN A 46 18.11 2.56 -19.54
N GLY A 47 18.57 2.32 -18.31
CA GLY A 47 18.81 3.35 -17.29
C GLY A 47 17.70 3.51 -16.24
N SER A 48 16.55 2.83 -16.38
CA SER A 48 15.47 2.89 -15.40
C SER A 48 14.95 1.52 -15.00
N VAL A 49 14.49 1.42 -13.76
CA VAL A 49 13.70 0.30 -13.25
C VAL A 49 12.34 0.84 -12.86
N GLU A 50 11.27 0.21 -13.32
CA GLU A 50 9.90 0.64 -13.06
C GLU A 50 9.14 -0.48 -12.36
N ILE A 51 8.51 -0.17 -11.23
CA ILE A 51 7.59 -1.07 -10.53
C ILE A 51 6.18 -0.75 -11.00
N HIS A 52 5.58 -1.68 -11.75
CA HIS A 52 4.21 -1.58 -12.25
C HIS A 52 3.27 -2.40 -11.37
N ILE A 53 2.52 -1.72 -10.51
CA ILE A 53 1.48 -2.34 -9.69
C ILE A 53 0.18 -2.28 -10.50
N LYS A 54 -0.35 -3.44 -10.88
CA LYS A 54 -1.55 -3.58 -11.71
C LYS A 54 -2.81 -3.85 -10.90
N LYS A 55 -2.63 -4.48 -9.74
CA LYS A 55 -3.73 -4.84 -8.85
C LYS A 55 -3.30 -4.71 -7.41
N PHE A 56 -4.21 -4.18 -6.59
CA PHE A 56 -4.15 -4.17 -5.14
C PHE A 56 -5.59 -4.21 -4.62
N LEU A 57 -6.01 -5.36 -4.08
CA LEU A 57 -7.34 -5.56 -3.49
C LEU A 57 -7.21 -6.01 -2.03
N SER A 58 -7.78 -5.24 -1.11
CA SER A 58 -7.89 -5.67 0.29
C SER A 58 -8.95 -6.75 0.43
N ASN A 59 -8.67 -7.75 1.26
CA ASN A 59 -9.59 -8.86 1.58
C ASN A 59 -10.63 -8.48 2.66
N TYR A 60 -10.88 -7.18 2.82
CA TYR A 60 -11.82 -6.60 3.76
C TYR A 60 -12.94 -5.85 3.04
N LEU A 61 -14.16 -6.03 3.55
CA LEU A 61 -15.31 -5.23 3.16
C LEU A 61 -15.24 -3.86 3.84
N GLU A 62 -15.68 -2.83 3.13
CA GLU A 62 -15.91 -1.50 3.68
C GLU A 62 -16.93 -1.57 4.82
N GLU A 63 -16.61 -0.95 5.96
CA GLU A 63 -17.41 -1.12 7.18
C GLU A 63 -18.80 -0.48 7.10
N GLU A 64 -18.89 0.67 6.42
CA GLU A 64 -20.12 1.45 6.32
C GLU A 64 -21.11 0.84 5.33
N THR A 65 -20.61 0.30 4.22
CA THR A 65 -21.45 -0.18 3.11
C THR A 65 -21.53 -1.70 3.00
N GLY A 66 -20.56 -2.43 3.59
CA GLY A 66 -20.42 -3.87 3.44
C GLY A 66 -19.92 -4.30 2.06
N ASN A 67 -19.52 -3.37 1.19
CA ASN A 67 -19.07 -3.66 -0.16
C ASN A 67 -17.58 -4.01 -0.21
N GLU A 68 -17.18 -4.74 -1.25
CA GLU A 68 -15.77 -4.91 -1.59
C GLU A 68 -15.16 -3.58 -2.04
N LEU A 69 -13.95 -3.29 -1.56
CA LEU A 69 -13.17 -2.14 -2.00
C LEU A 69 -12.63 -2.39 -3.41
N ASN A 70 -12.64 -1.36 -4.25
CA ASN A 70 -12.15 -1.46 -5.61
C ASN A 70 -10.62 -1.51 -5.65
N ASN A 71 -10.08 -1.76 -6.85
CA ASN A 71 -8.64 -1.79 -7.07
C ASN A 71 -7.98 -0.48 -6.60
N PHE A 72 -6.86 -0.60 -5.87
CA PHE A 72 -6.09 0.49 -5.25
C PHE A 72 -6.80 1.36 -4.21
N GLU A 73 -8.12 1.33 -4.12
CA GLU A 73 -8.91 2.17 -3.20
C GLU A 73 -8.44 2.04 -1.74
N SER A 74 -7.99 0.84 -1.37
CA SER A 74 -7.53 0.49 -0.04
C SER A 74 -6.02 0.64 0.19
N ILE A 75 -5.23 1.05 -0.80
CA ILE A 75 -3.77 1.17 -0.63
C ILE A 75 -3.47 2.35 0.30
N ALA A 76 -2.68 2.11 1.35
CA ALA A 76 -2.24 3.16 2.27
C ALA A 76 -0.84 3.64 1.92
N MET A 77 0.07 2.69 1.73
CA MET A 77 1.46 2.98 1.41
C MET A 77 2.15 1.82 0.70
N VAL A 78 3.19 2.18 -0.05
CA VAL A 78 4.15 1.25 -0.66
C VAL A 78 5.52 1.57 -0.10
N LEU A 79 6.18 0.58 0.49
CA LEU A 79 7.54 0.69 1.00
C LEU A 79 8.49 -0.10 0.10
N ILE A 80 9.68 0.44 -0.16
CA ILE A 80 10.63 -0.13 -1.10
C ILE A 80 12.01 -0.21 -0.44
N ASP A 81 12.61 -1.39 -0.55
CA ASP A 81 14.02 -1.67 -0.30
C ASP A 81 14.66 -1.99 -1.66
N LYS A 82 15.58 -1.14 -2.09
CA LYS A 82 16.17 -1.16 -3.44
C LYS A 82 17.32 -2.16 -3.57
N ASP A 83 17.92 -2.61 -2.47
CA ASP A 83 19.02 -3.59 -2.43
C ASP A 83 18.82 -4.61 -1.31
N TYR A 84 17.74 -5.39 -1.45
CA TYR A 84 17.34 -6.34 -0.42
C TYR A 84 18.34 -7.51 -0.29
N ASP A 85 19.01 -7.58 0.86
CA ASP A 85 20.07 -8.58 1.13
C ASP A 85 19.55 -10.01 1.38
N GLY A 86 18.23 -10.19 1.42
CA GLY A 86 17.59 -11.49 1.72
C GLY A 86 17.41 -11.79 3.20
N LYS A 87 17.78 -10.86 4.10
CA LYS A 87 17.74 -11.06 5.56
C LYS A 87 16.82 -10.04 6.22
N ALA A 88 17.07 -8.76 6.02
CA ALA A 88 16.36 -7.69 6.71
C ALA A 88 15.85 -6.67 5.70
N PHE A 89 14.61 -6.22 5.90
CA PHE A 89 14.05 -5.13 5.11
C PHE A 89 14.64 -3.81 5.60
N VAL A 90 15.32 -3.09 4.71
CA VAL A 90 15.84 -1.74 4.93
C VAL A 90 15.10 -0.79 4.01
N MET A 91 14.22 0.04 4.59
CA MET A 91 13.40 0.96 3.80
C MET A 91 14.25 2.09 3.21
N ASP A 92 14.32 2.16 1.88
CA ASP A 92 14.97 3.25 1.15
C ASP A 92 13.97 4.31 0.70
N GLU A 93 12.81 3.88 0.19
CA GLU A 93 11.75 4.76 -0.31
C GLU A 93 10.39 4.33 0.22
N PHE A 94 9.50 5.30 0.34
CA PHE A 94 8.10 5.08 0.67
C PHE A 94 7.22 6.03 -0.12
N TYR A 95 6.02 5.57 -0.43
CA TYR A 95 5.00 6.34 -1.13
C TYR A 95 3.69 6.16 -0.37
N PHE A 96 3.11 7.26 0.09
CA PHE A 96 1.72 7.24 0.55
C PHE A 96 0.78 7.13 -0.64
N ALA A 97 -0.46 6.74 -0.42
CA ALA A 97 -1.47 6.70 -1.47
C ALA A 97 -1.62 8.05 -2.20
N GLU A 98 -1.46 9.18 -1.49
CA GLU A 98 -1.40 10.53 -2.09
C GLU A 98 -0.23 10.75 -3.06
N ASP A 99 0.89 10.04 -2.87
CA ASP A 99 2.06 10.16 -3.75
C ASP A 99 1.88 9.34 -5.04
N LEU A 100 0.95 8.40 -5.04
CA LEU A 100 0.65 7.52 -6.18
C LEU A 100 -0.39 8.10 -7.14
N ILE A 101 -0.97 9.26 -6.81
CA ILE A 101 -1.90 10.01 -7.66
C ILE A 101 -1.20 11.21 -8.32
N GLU A 102 -1.69 11.62 -9.50
CA GLU A 102 -1.06 12.68 -10.29
C GLU A 102 -1.38 14.10 -9.75
N LYS A 103 -2.49 14.25 -9.02
CA LYS A 103 -2.94 15.54 -8.49
C LYS A 103 -2.44 15.74 -7.06
N LYS A 104 -1.45 16.62 -6.89
CA LYS A 104 -0.99 17.06 -5.56
C LYS A 104 -1.75 18.30 -5.09
N LYS A 105 -3.06 18.21 -4.90
CA LYS A 105 -3.85 19.26 -4.22
C LYS A 105 -4.09 18.89 -2.76
N GLU A 106 -4.63 19.83 -1.98
CA GLU A 106 -5.13 19.51 -0.63
C GLU A 106 -6.37 18.61 -0.78
N GLU A 107 -6.12 17.31 -0.87
CA GLU A 107 -7.13 16.29 -1.09
C GLU A 107 -7.44 15.59 0.22
N THR A 108 -8.73 15.34 0.47
CA THR A 108 -9.15 14.53 1.61
C THR A 108 -8.86 13.05 1.34
N GLU A 109 -8.88 12.19 2.36
CA GLU A 109 -8.72 10.74 2.13
C GLU A 109 -9.79 10.17 1.18
N GLU A 110 -11.00 10.74 1.20
CA GLU A 110 -12.08 10.35 0.29
C GLU A 110 -11.73 10.69 -1.17
N ASP A 111 -11.09 11.84 -1.40
CA ASP A 111 -10.64 12.25 -2.73
C ASP A 111 -9.52 11.34 -3.24
N ILE A 112 -8.54 11.03 -2.39
CA ILE A 112 -7.45 10.09 -2.69
C ILE A 112 -8.01 8.73 -3.10
N ARG A 113 -8.97 8.20 -2.35
CA ARG A 113 -9.64 6.92 -2.67
C ARG A 113 -10.36 6.95 -4.01
N LYS A 114 -11.08 8.04 -4.30
CA LYS A 114 -11.78 8.23 -5.58
C LYS A 114 -10.80 8.25 -6.74
N ASP A 115 -9.69 8.97 -6.63
CA ASP A 115 -8.69 9.05 -7.70
C ASP A 115 -7.98 7.70 -7.92
N LEU A 116 -7.70 6.95 -6.84
CA LEU A 116 -7.11 5.60 -6.92
C LEU A 116 -8.04 4.58 -7.56
N LYS A 117 -9.34 4.63 -7.26
CA LYS A 117 -10.35 3.68 -7.77
C LYS A 117 -10.41 3.60 -9.31
N TYR A 118 -10.14 4.71 -10.00
CA TYR A 118 -10.15 4.75 -11.47
C TYR A 118 -8.79 4.46 -12.11
N LYS A 119 -7.76 4.26 -11.29
CA LYS A 119 -6.41 4.01 -11.75
C LYS A 119 -6.26 2.58 -12.25
N LYS A 120 -5.71 2.41 -13.45
CA LYS A 120 -5.47 1.09 -14.06
C LYS A 120 -4.16 0.47 -13.61
N GLU A 121 -3.16 1.31 -13.37
CA GLU A 121 -1.81 0.89 -13.01
C GLU A 121 -1.12 2.03 -12.24
N ILE A 122 -0.31 1.67 -11.27
CA ILE A 122 0.59 2.56 -10.54
C ILE A 122 2.01 2.22 -10.99
N ILE A 123 2.75 3.22 -11.45
CA ILE A 123 4.13 3.07 -11.92
C ILE A 123 5.03 3.88 -10.99
N ILE A 124 5.96 3.20 -10.34
CA ILE A 124 6.97 3.83 -9.48
C ILE A 124 8.34 3.71 -10.19
N PRO A 125 8.91 4.83 -10.67
CA PRO A 125 10.22 4.82 -11.30
C PRO A 125 11.33 4.81 -10.25
N LEU A 126 12.35 3.99 -10.47
CA LEU A 126 13.56 3.88 -9.66
C LEU A 126 14.79 4.09 -10.55
N SER A 127 15.83 4.70 -9.98
CA SER A 127 17.14 4.80 -10.63
C SER A 127 17.82 3.44 -10.65
N VAL A 128 18.27 2.99 -11.83
CA VAL A 128 18.95 1.67 -11.95
C VAL A 128 20.27 1.63 -11.17
N GLU A 129 20.88 2.79 -10.94
CA GLU A 129 22.15 2.95 -10.23
C GLU A 129 22.02 2.68 -8.73
N GLU A 130 20.82 2.89 -8.19
CA GLU A 130 20.48 2.68 -6.78
C GLU A 130 19.86 1.30 -6.53
N CYS A 131 19.57 0.54 -7.58
CA CYS A 131 18.95 -0.77 -7.46
C CYS A 131 20.02 -1.87 -7.40
N GLY A 132 19.93 -2.67 -6.34
CA GLY A 132 20.74 -3.87 -6.16
C GLY A 132 20.30 -5.06 -7.00
N GLU A 133 20.69 -6.27 -6.59
CA GLU A 133 20.28 -7.49 -7.30
C GLU A 133 18.82 -7.87 -7.03
N LYS A 134 18.29 -7.47 -5.87
CA LYS A 134 16.92 -7.75 -5.46
C LYS A 134 16.26 -6.50 -4.92
N ILE A 135 15.00 -6.32 -5.27
CA ILE A 135 14.13 -5.27 -4.73
C ILE A 135 13.06 -5.96 -3.91
N MET A 136 12.86 -5.52 -2.67
CA MET A 136 11.70 -5.90 -1.87
C MET A 136 10.68 -4.76 -1.87
N VAL A 137 9.44 -5.08 -2.16
CA VAL A 137 8.31 -4.13 -2.11
C VAL A 137 7.31 -4.64 -1.07
N VAL A 138 6.90 -3.75 -0.17
CA VAL A 138 5.88 -4.02 0.84
C VAL A 138 4.68 -3.12 0.57
N TYR A 139 3.51 -3.73 0.37
CA TYR A 139 2.25 -3.04 0.13
C TYR A 139 1.41 -3.12 1.39
N ILE A 140 0.88 -1.97 1.83
CA ILE A 140 0.12 -1.87 3.07
C ILE A 140 -1.25 -1.30 2.76
N ASP A 141 -2.30 -1.96 3.23
CA ASP A 141 -3.66 -1.44 3.11
C ASP A 141 -4.02 -0.48 4.26
N ILE A 142 -5.14 0.22 4.11
CA ILE A 142 -5.70 1.12 5.13
C ILE A 142 -6.03 0.41 6.45
N TYR A 143 -6.03 -0.91 6.54
CA TYR A 143 -6.28 -1.65 7.79
C TYR A 143 -4.98 -2.19 8.43
N GLY A 144 -3.82 -1.89 7.83
CA GLY A 144 -2.51 -2.33 8.28
C GLY A 144 -2.14 -3.76 7.85
N ASN A 145 -2.86 -4.38 6.91
CA ASN A 145 -2.45 -5.64 6.35
C ASN A 145 -1.33 -5.43 5.33
N GLU A 146 -0.31 -6.27 5.41
CA GLU A 146 0.88 -6.17 4.56
C GLU A 146 0.96 -7.35 3.59
N PHE A 147 1.41 -7.08 2.37
CA PHE A 147 1.89 -8.08 1.41
C PHE A 147 3.31 -7.72 0.97
N LYS A 148 4.18 -8.73 0.79
CA LYS A 148 5.60 -8.54 0.50
C LYS A 148 5.96 -9.31 -0.76
N GLU A 149 6.59 -8.63 -1.70
CA GLU A 149 7.12 -9.24 -2.92
C GLU A 149 8.62 -8.97 -3.01
N VAL A 150 9.37 -9.97 -3.47
CA VAL A 150 10.80 -9.85 -3.74
C VAL A 150 11.04 -10.13 -5.21
N PHE A 151 11.61 -9.16 -5.90
CA PHE A 151 11.93 -9.23 -7.30
C PHE A 151 13.43 -9.32 -7.49
N THR A 152 13.90 -10.25 -8.31
CA THR A 152 15.31 -10.32 -8.69
C THR A 152 15.50 -9.58 -10.01
N LEU A 153 16.33 -8.54 -9.99
CA LEU A 153 16.76 -7.85 -11.21
C LEU A 153 17.79 -8.75 -11.91
N ARG A 154 17.36 -9.44 -12.98
CA ARG A 154 18.31 -10.16 -13.82
C ARG A 154 19.29 -9.14 -14.43
N LYS A 155 20.58 -9.35 -14.19
CA LYS A 155 21.66 -8.59 -14.85
C LYS A 155 21.65 -8.88 -16.34
#